data_AF-A2EPX7-F1
#
_entry.id   AF-A2EPX7-F1
#
_cell.length_a   1.000
_cell.length_b   1.000
_cell.length_c   1.000
_cell.angle_alpha   90.00
_cell.angle_beta   90.00
_cell.angle_gamma   90.00
#
_symmetry.space_group_name_H-M   'P 1'
#
loop_
_entity.id
_entity.type
_entity.pdbx_description
1 polymer ?
#
loop_
_entity_poly.entity_id
_entity_poly.type
_entity_poly.pdbx_seq_one_letter_code
_entity_poly.pdbx_strand_id
1 'polypeptide(L)'
;MAISDEVPCTITNCKHTVVYGNNNYKKLQNWVKDALYRMDFEKKVIIALDCEGYCLGSRPNSLGLIQFAECFTSDFFEKDFVPDHISINLKNGFLIKAPFSNGVKKLLSAVFSHPNLYIIMYDFTSDLTAITQAGIKVNKRNIVDGQAIQYFEDGTKYFGRKVTKSLKTACQCATNCVEFSKAKFALEYKDTVPFSKHAYELQNEKDPFSKMCTNEFLRYSSDDIALTAIALVSALRFVTPGQILVNSQKKVEGYKQLVDRVNNEMGAVLKRQFSFVPRIGSDFDDVQHYYDLWLSITNILNNYDMYQSIVKKGKQYDREHLEKEKNRVISVIKSRTNPLSCIINQCKCQKQNISITLGKGGLFLTTGNGSEYSLRVREV
;
A
#
# COMPACT_ATOMS: atom_id res chain seq x y z
N MET A 1 16.27 11.74 -13.25
CA MET A 1 15.71 10.75 -14.19
C MET A 1 14.38 11.29 -14.68
N ALA A 2 14.12 11.29 -15.99
CA ALA A 2 12.84 11.75 -16.52
C ALA A 2 11.74 10.72 -16.20
N ILE A 3 10.63 11.20 -15.63
CA ILE A 3 9.43 10.39 -15.38
C ILE A 3 8.66 10.28 -16.70
N SER A 4 8.23 9.08 -17.07
CA SER A 4 7.40 8.89 -18.28
C SER A 4 6.08 9.63 -18.16
N ASP A 5 5.62 10.27 -19.23
CA ASP A 5 4.30 10.94 -19.26
C ASP A 5 3.13 9.96 -19.31
N GLU A 6 3.38 8.74 -19.78
CA GLU A 6 2.41 7.65 -19.86
C GLU A 6 3.03 6.33 -19.41
N VAL A 7 2.26 5.52 -18.70
CA VAL A 7 2.69 4.22 -18.18
C VAL A 7 1.70 3.15 -18.61
N PRO A 8 2.13 2.08 -19.29
CA PRO A 8 1.23 1.01 -19.70
C PRO A 8 0.85 0.13 -18.50
N CYS A 9 -0.39 -0.33 -18.47
CA CYS A 9 -0.82 -1.45 -17.63
C CYS A 9 -0.55 -2.75 -18.41
N THR A 10 0.22 -3.66 -17.83
CA THR A 10 0.61 -4.94 -18.44
C THR A 10 -0.57 -5.91 -18.55
N ILE A 11 -1.60 -5.72 -17.72
CA ILE A 11 -2.79 -6.55 -17.67
C ILE A 11 -3.75 -6.21 -18.83
N THR A 12 -4.02 -4.93 -19.07
CA THR A 12 -5.05 -4.49 -20.04
C THR A 12 -4.50 -3.80 -21.28
N ASN A 13 -3.20 -3.48 -21.29
CA ASN A 13 -2.54 -2.60 -22.27
C ASN A 13 -3.05 -1.14 -22.29
N CYS A 14 -3.91 -0.75 -21.35
CA CYS A 14 -4.29 0.65 -21.16
C CYS A 14 -3.07 1.49 -20.80
N LYS A 15 -3.12 2.78 -21.12
CA LYS A 15 -2.07 3.73 -20.75
C LYS A 15 -2.60 4.71 -19.72
N HIS A 16 -1.91 4.82 -18.59
CA HIS A 16 -2.24 5.78 -17.55
C HIS A 16 -1.33 7.00 -17.67
N THR A 17 -1.94 8.18 -17.70
CA THR A 17 -1.26 9.47 -17.82
C THR A 17 -0.67 9.86 -16.47
N VAL A 18 0.62 10.19 -16.44
CA VAL A 18 1.28 10.66 -15.22
C VAL A 18 1.06 12.17 -15.08
N VAL A 19 0.53 12.60 -13.93
CA VAL A 19 0.25 14.01 -13.62
C VAL A 19 1.15 14.44 -12.47
N TYR A 20 1.95 15.48 -12.68
CA TYR A 20 2.81 16.06 -11.64
C TYR A 20 3.08 17.53 -11.93
N GLY A 21 3.02 18.39 -10.92
CA GLY A 21 3.12 19.84 -11.13
C GLY A 21 2.09 20.34 -12.15
N ASN A 22 2.57 20.94 -13.24
CA ASN A 22 1.72 21.37 -14.37
C ASN A 22 1.61 20.31 -15.49
N ASN A 23 2.41 19.25 -15.44
CA ASN A 23 2.46 18.25 -16.50
C ASN A 23 1.17 17.44 -16.51
N ASN A 24 0.59 17.34 -17.71
CA ASN A 24 -0.70 16.67 -17.97
C ASN A 24 -1.90 17.19 -17.15
N TYR A 25 -1.79 18.35 -16.48
CA TYR A 25 -2.89 18.97 -15.74
C TYR A 25 -4.14 19.18 -16.61
N LYS A 26 -3.96 19.64 -17.86
CA LYS A 26 -5.05 19.85 -18.82
C LYS A 26 -5.75 18.54 -19.21
N LYS A 27 -5.01 17.42 -19.34
CA LYS A 27 -5.60 16.09 -19.61
C LYS A 27 -6.48 15.65 -18.44
N LEU A 28 -5.99 15.80 -17.21
CA LEU A 28 -6.78 15.53 -16.01
C LEU A 28 -8.02 16.42 -15.94
N GLN A 29 -7.87 17.73 -16.15
CA GLN A 29 -8.99 18.68 -16.13
C GLN A 29 -10.06 18.31 -17.16
N ASN A 30 -9.67 17.92 -18.38
CA ASN A 30 -10.60 17.52 -19.42
C ASN A 30 -11.35 16.23 -19.06
N TRP A 31 -10.65 15.23 -18.52
CA TRP A 31 -11.30 14.01 -18.04
C TRP A 31 -12.28 14.30 -16.90
N VAL A 32 -11.90 15.14 -15.93
CA VAL A 32 -12.80 15.54 -14.83
C VAL A 32 -14.05 16.25 -15.35
N LYS A 33 -13.90 17.17 -16.31
CA LYS A 33 -15.05 17.86 -16.93
C LYS A 33 -15.99 16.88 -17.63
N ASP A 34 -15.46 15.93 -18.39
CA ASP A 34 -16.25 14.89 -19.06
C ASP A 34 -16.96 13.96 -18.05
N ALA A 35 -16.24 13.52 -17.01
CA ALA A 35 -16.80 12.66 -15.98
C ALA A 35 -17.93 13.37 -15.22
N LEU A 36 -17.73 14.62 -14.81
CA LEU A 36 -18.77 15.43 -14.15
C LEU A 36 -19.99 15.61 -15.06
N TYR A 37 -19.78 16.01 -16.32
CA TYR A 37 -20.87 16.13 -17.30
C TYR A 37 -21.70 14.84 -17.37
N ARG A 38 -21.06 13.68 -17.58
CA ARG A 38 -21.77 12.40 -17.63
C ARG A 38 -22.56 12.12 -16.36
N MET A 39 -21.96 12.37 -15.20
CA MET A 39 -22.58 12.10 -13.91
C MET A 39 -23.72 13.06 -13.56
N ASP A 40 -23.68 14.31 -14.04
CA ASP A 40 -24.76 15.28 -13.90
C ASP A 40 -25.99 14.88 -14.73
N PHE A 41 -25.79 14.18 -15.85
CA PHE A 41 -26.85 13.56 -16.65
C PHE A 41 -27.13 12.09 -16.25
N GLU A 42 -27.11 11.84 -14.93
CA GLU A 42 -27.46 10.57 -14.25
C GLU A 42 -26.66 9.32 -14.64
N LYS A 43 -25.59 9.45 -15.44
CA LYS A 43 -24.73 8.30 -15.74
C LYS A 43 -23.83 7.97 -14.55
N LYS A 44 -23.94 6.76 -14.03
CA LYS A 44 -22.97 6.23 -13.05
C LYS A 44 -21.59 6.09 -13.68
N VAL A 45 -20.57 6.54 -12.96
CA VAL A 45 -19.16 6.30 -13.30
C VAL A 45 -18.56 5.43 -12.22
N ILE A 46 -17.79 4.42 -12.63
CA ILE A 46 -17.13 3.49 -11.73
C ILE A 46 -15.64 3.57 -11.99
N ILE A 47 -14.86 3.81 -10.95
CA ILE A 47 -13.39 3.83 -11.02
C ILE A 47 -12.80 2.79 -10.08
N ALA A 48 -11.69 2.19 -10.48
CA ALA A 48 -10.78 1.55 -9.55
C ALA A 48 -9.76 2.59 -9.08
N LEU A 49 -9.51 2.65 -7.78
CA LEU A 49 -8.62 3.61 -7.16
C LEU A 49 -7.70 2.90 -6.17
N ASP A 50 -6.43 3.22 -6.27
CA ASP A 50 -5.38 2.82 -5.34
C ASP A 50 -4.53 4.04 -4.95
N CYS A 51 -3.75 3.94 -3.88
CA CYS A 51 -2.83 4.97 -3.45
C CYS A 51 -1.48 4.38 -3.04
N GLU A 52 -0.43 5.16 -3.26
CA GLU A 52 0.90 4.82 -2.78
C GLU A 52 1.52 5.97 -1.99
N GLY A 53 2.39 5.64 -1.04
CA GLY A 53 2.94 6.64 -0.13
C GLY A 53 3.97 6.10 0.85
N TYR A 54 4.78 7.01 1.39
CA TYR A 54 5.73 6.65 2.43
C TYR A 54 4.99 6.47 3.76
N CYS A 55 4.90 5.22 4.24
CA CYS A 55 4.09 4.84 5.41
C CYS A 55 2.61 5.29 5.27
N LEU A 56 2.02 5.04 4.10
CA LEU A 56 0.67 5.50 3.70
C LEU A 56 -0.38 5.32 4.82
N GLY A 57 -1.09 6.41 5.15
CA GLY A 57 -2.17 6.48 6.13
C GLY A 57 -1.73 6.41 7.59
N SER A 58 -0.49 6.01 7.88
CA SER A 58 0.04 5.86 9.25
C SER A 58 0.92 7.01 9.72
N ARG A 59 1.13 7.99 8.85
CA ARG A 59 1.81 9.26 9.15
C ARG A 59 1.04 10.42 8.50
N PRO A 60 1.06 11.62 9.09
CA PRO A 60 0.54 12.81 8.44
C PRO A 60 1.23 13.04 7.09
N ASN A 61 0.47 13.50 6.09
CA ASN A 61 0.97 13.84 4.75
C ASN A 61 1.71 12.68 4.03
N SER A 62 1.31 11.43 4.30
CA SER A 62 1.97 10.24 3.72
C SER A 62 1.64 9.98 2.24
N LEU A 63 0.63 10.65 1.68
CA LEU A 63 0.16 10.39 0.31
C LEU A 63 1.18 10.82 -0.74
N GLY A 64 1.69 9.86 -1.51
CA GLY A 64 2.69 10.09 -2.55
C GLY A 64 2.14 10.03 -3.97
N LEU A 65 1.17 9.17 -4.23
CA LEU A 65 0.61 8.90 -5.54
C LEU A 65 -0.86 8.48 -5.39
N ILE A 66 -1.72 8.98 -6.28
CA ILE A 66 -3.09 8.49 -6.46
C ILE A 66 -3.17 7.85 -7.85
N GLN A 67 -3.68 6.64 -7.92
CA GLN A 67 -3.84 5.89 -9.15
C GLN A 67 -5.32 5.61 -9.36
N PHE A 68 -5.88 5.98 -10.51
CA PHE A 68 -7.25 5.57 -10.83
C PHE A 68 -7.51 5.45 -12.32
N ALA A 69 -8.49 4.62 -12.67
CA ALA A 69 -9.04 4.53 -14.01
C ALA A 69 -10.52 4.11 -13.96
N GLU A 70 -11.29 4.50 -14.97
CA GLU A 70 -12.64 3.96 -15.15
C GLU A 70 -12.59 2.47 -15.44
N CYS A 71 -13.53 1.73 -14.87
CA CYS A 71 -13.70 0.30 -15.06
C CYS A 71 -15.19 -0.06 -15.01
N PHE A 72 -15.53 -1.25 -15.50
CA PHE A 72 -16.88 -1.79 -15.59
C PHE A 72 -17.86 -0.89 -16.39
N THR A 73 -19.07 -1.40 -16.60
CA THR A 73 -20.17 -0.64 -17.21
C THR A 73 -20.96 0.12 -16.15
N SER A 74 -21.64 1.20 -16.51
CA SER A 74 -22.34 2.08 -15.56
C SER A 74 -23.46 1.37 -14.76
N ASP A 75 -24.02 0.31 -15.33
CA ASP A 75 -25.07 -0.54 -14.75
C ASP A 75 -24.51 -1.70 -13.88
N PHE A 76 -23.20 -1.79 -13.66
CA PHE A 76 -22.57 -2.97 -13.05
C PHE A 76 -23.14 -3.32 -11.67
N PHE A 77 -23.38 -2.32 -10.82
CA PHE A 77 -23.95 -2.52 -9.48
C PHE A 77 -25.47 -2.61 -9.45
N GLU A 78 -26.15 -2.45 -10.60
CA GLU A 78 -27.62 -2.58 -10.72
C GLU A 78 -28.04 -4.01 -11.04
N LYS A 79 -27.08 -4.90 -11.28
CA LYS A 79 -27.32 -6.30 -11.63
C LYS A 79 -27.53 -7.12 -10.36
N ASP A 80 -28.65 -7.84 -10.33
CA ASP A 80 -28.98 -8.77 -9.23
C ASP A 80 -28.21 -10.09 -9.30
N PHE A 81 -27.50 -10.35 -10.40
CA PHE A 81 -26.71 -11.56 -10.60
C PHE A 81 -25.26 -11.23 -10.97
N VAL A 82 -24.35 -12.17 -10.67
CA VAL A 82 -22.94 -12.10 -11.01
C VAL A 82 -22.72 -12.93 -12.28
N PRO A 83 -22.27 -12.33 -13.40
CA PRO A 83 -22.00 -13.09 -14.62
C PRO A 83 -20.91 -14.16 -14.42
N ASP A 84 -21.01 -15.26 -15.18
CA ASP A 84 -20.00 -16.34 -15.18
C ASP A 84 -18.61 -15.86 -15.61
N HIS A 85 -18.56 -14.84 -16.47
CA HIS A 85 -17.34 -14.18 -16.90
C HIS A 85 -17.47 -12.66 -16.77
N ILE A 86 -16.48 -12.04 -16.13
CA ILE A 86 -16.47 -10.59 -15.88
C ILE A 86 -15.18 -10.00 -16.45
N SER A 87 -15.30 -9.06 -17.40
CA SER A 87 -14.19 -8.19 -17.77
C SER A 87 -14.22 -6.93 -16.92
N ILE A 88 -13.06 -6.51 -16.44
CA ILE A 88 -12.94 -5.24 -15.72
C ILE A 88 -13.10 -4.02 -16.64
N ASN A 89 -13.02 -4.20 -17.97
CA ASN A 89 -13.19 -3.14 -18.97
C ASN A 89 -12.42 -1.85 -18.61
N LEU A 90 -11.18 -2.00 -18.14
CA LEU A 90 -10.37 -0.88 -17.69
C LEU A 90 -10.13 0.10 -18.85
N LYS A 91 -10.23 1.39 -18.57
CA LYS A 91 -9.87 2.45 -19.52
C LYS A 91 -8.51 3.05 -19.19
N ASN A 92 -8.05 3.93 -20.05
CA ASN A 92 -6.95 4.83 -19.72
C ASN A 92 -7.30 5.65 -18.47
N GLY A 93 -6.29 5.94 -17.65
CA GLY A 93 -6.47 6.57 -16.34
C GLY A 93 -5.32 7.50 -15.98
N PHE A 94 -5.12 7.71 -14.68
CA PHE A 94 -4.16 8.68 -14.18
C PHE A 94 -3.31 8.13 -13.04
N LEU A 95 -2.03 8.49 -13.03
CA LEU A 95 -1.09 8.33 -11.93
C LEU A 95 -0.68 9.75 -11.46
N ILE A 96 -1.26 10.24 -10.37
CA ILE A 96 -1.13 11.63 -9.94
C ILE A 96 -0.16 11.71 -8.77
N LYS A 97 1.03 12.28 -9.00
CA LYS A 97 2.12 12.34 -8.02
C LYS A 97 2.02 13.58 -7.13
N ALA A 98 2.27 13.39 -5.84
CA ALA A 98 2.46 14.47 -4.88
C ALA A 98 3.79 15.24 -5.12
N PRO A 99 3.88 16.53 -4.72
CA PRO A 99 2.84 17.30 -4.03
C PRO A 99 1.69 17.73 -4.95
N PHE A 100 0.46 17.70 -4.43
CA PHE A 100 -0.73 18.11 -5.19
C PHE A 100 -0.95 19.62 -5.12
N SER A 101 -1.06 20.26 -6.28
CA SER A 101 -1.51 21.66 -6.33
C SER A 101 -2.95 21.80 -5.85
N ASN A 102 -3.32 23.00 -5.38
CA ASN A 102 -4.71 23.29 -5.01
C ASN A 102 -5.69 23.06 -6.18
N GLY A 103 -5.25 23.26 -7.42
CA GLY A 103 -6.05 22.94 -8.62
C GLY A 103 -6.33 21.46 -8.74
N VAL A 104 -5.31 20.60 -8.58
CA VAL A 104 -5.47 19.14 -8.59
C VAL A 104 -6.39 18.68 -7.46
N LYS A 105 -6.19 19.18 -6.24
CA LYS A 105 -7.06 18.83 -5.10
C LYS A 105 -8.52 19.21 -5.34
N LYS A 106 -8.78 20.37 -5.94
CA LYS A 106 -10.14 20.81 -6.31
C LYS A 106 -10.76 19.92 -7.38
N LEU A 107 -10.01 19.57 -8.43
CA LEU A 107 -10.47 18.67 -9.49
C LEU A 107 -10.83 17.28 -8.95
N LEU A 108 -9.93 16.69 -8.16
CA LEU A 108 -10.16 15.39 -7.54
C LEU A 108 -11.31 15.42 -6.54
N SER A 109 -11.40 16.46 -5.72
CA SER A 109 -12.52 16.63 -4.79
C SER A 109 -13.86 16.74 -5.52
N ALA A 110 -13.92 17.46 -6.64
CA ALA A 110 -15.16 17.62 -7.41
C ALA A 110 -15.67 16.27 -7.93
N VAL A 111 -14.78 15.46 -8.52
CA VAL A 111 -15.18 14.15 -9.06
C VAL A 111 -15.38 13.11 -7.96
N PHE A 112 -14.46 12.98 -6.99
CA PHE A 112 -14.53 11.96 -5.94
C PHE A 112 -15.64 12.19 -4.91
N SER A 113 -16.17 13.41 -4.80
CA SER A 113 -17.34 13.70 -3.95
C SER A 113 -18.68 13.60 -4.68
N HIS A 114 -18.69 13.24 -5.97
CA HIS A 114 -19.90 13.18 -6.76
C HIS A 114 -20.81 12.00 -6.34
N PRO A 115 -22.15 12.18 -6.22
CA PRO A 115 -23.08 11.13 -5.80
C PRO A 115 -23.24 9.99 -6.82
N ASN A 116 -22.90 10.19 -8.09
CA ASN A 116 -22.97 9.18 -9.14
C ASN A 116 -21.60 8.52 -9.46
N LEU A 117 -20.57 8.76 -8.65
CA LEU A 117 -19.29 8.05 -8.75
C LEU A 117 -19.26 6.89 -7.76
N TYR A 118 -18.91 5.68 -8.23
CA TYR A 118 -18.47 4.57 -7.39
C TYR A 118 -16.95 4.46 -7.42
N ILE A 119 -16.34 4.29 -6.25
CA ILE A 119 -14.89 4.16 -6.09
C ILE A 119 -14.61 2.76 -5.54
N ILE A 120 -14.05 1.91 -6.40
CA ILE A 120 -13.63 0.56 -6.05
C ILE A 120 -12.20 0.64 -5.50
N MET A 121 -12.00 0.08 -4.33
CA MET A 121 -10.71 0.00 -3.63
C MET A 121 -10.54 -1.41 -3.07
N TYR A 122 -9.31 -1.81 -2.74
CA TYR A 122 -9.08 -3.05 -2.01
C TYR A 122 -8.42 -2.74 -0.68
N ASP A 123 -9.17 -2.92 0.42
CA ASP A 123 -8.77 -2.49 1.75
C ASP A 123 -8.47 -0.98 1.85
N PHE A 124 -9.49 -0.15 1.60
CA PHE A 124 -9.36 1.32 1.46
C PHE A 124 -8.74 2.06 2.66
N THR A 125 -8.47 1.38 3.77
CA THR A 125 -8.21 1.97 5.08
C THR A 125 -7.10 3.03 5.03
N SER A 126 -5.95 2.68 4.45
CA SER A 126 -4.80 3.58 4.34
C SER A 126 -4.99 4.65 3.27
N ASP A 127 -5.56 4.26 2.12
CA ASP A 127 -5.76 5.15 0.98
C ASP A 127 -6.75 6.27 1.30
N LEU A 128 -7.91 5.92 1.85
CA LEU A 128 -8.94 6.88 2.23
C LEU A 128 -8.43 7.85 3.29
N THR A 129 -7.67 7.35 4.27
CA THR A 129 -7.01 8.19 5.29
C THR A 129 -6.05 9.17 4.63
N ALA A 130 -5.19 8.69 3.74
CA ALA A 130 -4.18 9.51 3.08
C ALA A 130 -4.80 10.58 2.15
N ILE A 131 -5.85 10.21 1.39
CA ILE A 131 -6.60 11.12 0.51
C ILE A 131 -7.29 12.23 1.31
N THR A 132 -7.97 11.86 2.41
CA THR A 132 -8.70 12.82 3.25
C THR A 132 -7.73 13.76 3.98
N GLN A 133 -6.62 13.24 4.53
CA GLN A 133 -5.55 14.06 5.11
C GLN A 133 -4.90 15.02 4.10
N ALA A 134 -4.81 14.63 2.83
CA ALA A 134 -4.32 15.52 1.77
C ALA A 134 -5.29 16.67 1.44
N GLY A 135 -6.49 16.67 2.01
CA GLY A 135 -7.54 17.68 1.78
C GLY A 135 -8.39 17.42 0.54
N ILE A 136 -8.41 16.16 0.05
CA ILE A 136 -9.25 15.76 -1.08
C ILE A 136 -10.55 15.19 -0.53
N LYS A 137 -11.68 15.76 -0.95
CA LYS A 137 -13.01 15.31 -0.51
C LYS A 137 -13.43 14.06 -1.26
N VAL A 138 -14.00 13.09 -0.54
CA VAL A 138 -14.48 11.82 -1.10
C VAL A 138 -15.89 11.55 -0.59
N ASN A 139 -16.78 11.14 -1.49
CA ASN A 139 -18.09 10.64 -1.12
C ASN A 139 -17.96 9.20 -0.62
N LYS A 140 -17.82 9.06 0.70
CA LYS A 140 -17.65 7.75 1.36
C LYS A 140 -18.85 6.81 1.17
N ARG A 141 -20.02 7.31 0.75
CA ARG A 141 -21.24 6.49 0.53
C ARG A 141 -21.16 5.55 -0.67
N ASN A 142 -20.24 5.81 -1.60
CA ASN A 142 -20.09 5.02 -2.82
C ASN A 142 -18.72 4.34 -2.92
N ILE A 143 -18.02 4.19 -1.79
CA ILE A 143 -16.82 3.36 -1.71
C ILE A 143 -17.25 1.90 -1.72
N VAL A 144 -16.61 1.12 -2.58
CA VAL A 144 -16.78 -0.33 -2.70
C VAL A 144 -15.46 -0.99 -2.38
N ASP A 145 -15.39 -1.71 -1.27
CA ASP A 145 -14.17 -2.38 -0.82
C ASP A 145 -14.19 -3.85 -1.24
N GLY A 146 -13.30 -4.26 -2.15
CA GLY A 146 -13.14 -5.64 -2.58
C GLY A 146 -12.76 -6.62 -1.45
N GLN A 147 -12.35 -6.13 -0.27
CA GLN A 147 -12.07 -6.96 0.91
C GLN A 147 -13.34 -7.21 1.77
N ALA A 148 -14.43 -6.46 1.57
CA ALA A 148 -15.62 -6.51 2.42
C ALA A 148 -16.59 -7.66 2.08
N ILE A 149 -16.10 -8.89 1.93
CA ILE A 149 -16.91 -10.06 1.56
C ILE A 149 -17.83 -10.59 2.68
N GLN A 150 -17.63 -10.18 3.93
CA GLN A 150 -18.43 -10.61 5.07
C GLN A 150 -19.13 -9.42 5.70
N TYR A 151 -20.41 -9.56 6.06
CA TYR A 151 -21.14 -8.57 6.83
C TYR A 151 -20.73 -8.58 8.30
N PHE A 152 -20.54 -7.39 8.86
CA PHE A 152 -20.45 -7.19 10.31
C PHE A 152 -21.42 -6.09 10.72
N GLU A 153 -22.24 -6.38 11.73
CA GLU A 153 -23.11 -5.38 12.36
C GLU A 153 -22.28 -4.25 12.98
N ASP A 154 -21.22 -4.61 13.71
CA ASP A 154 -20.18 -3.70 14.17
C ASP A 154 -19.07 -3.59 13.12
N GLY A 155 -19.10 -2.50 12.34
CA GLY A 155 -18.14 -2.20 11.29
C GLY A 155 -16.69 -2.06 11.78
N THR A 156 -16.45 -1.83 13.08
CA THR A 156 -15.06 -1.74 13.59
C THR A 156 -14.34 -3.10 13.53
N LYS A 157 -15.09 -4.21 13.41
CA LYS A 157 -14.55 -5.57 13.31
C LYS A 157 -13.73 -5.79 12.03
N TYR A 158 -13.97 -5.05 10.94
CA TYR A 158 -13.14 -5.13 9.73
C TYR A 158 -11.67 -4.78 10.00
N PHE A 159 -11.40 -3.92 10.99
CA PHE A 159 -10.06 -3.41 11.30
C PHE A 159 -9.32 -4.23 12.36
N GLY A 160 -9.93 -5.28 12.93
CA GLY A 160 -9.32 -6.13 13.95
C GLY A 160 -8.93 -7.53 13.48
N ARG A 161 -9.19 -7.87 12.21
CA ARG A 161 -9.14 -9.25 11.73
C ARG A 161 -7.75 -9.60 11.18
N LYS A 162 -7.08 -10.55 11.84
CA LYS A 162 -5.76 -11.07 11.41
C LYS A 162 -5.79 -11.89 10.12
N VAL A 163 -6.96 -12.40 9.73
CA VAL A 163 -7.15 -13.24 8.55
C VAL A 163 -7.86 -12.43 7.48
N THR A 164 -7.15 -11.48 6.86
CA THR A 164 -7.59 -10.84 5.62
C THR A 164 -6.69 -11.29 4.48
N LYS A 165 -7.29 -11.65 3.34
CA LYS A 165 -6.53 -12.00 2.14
C LYS A 165 -5.77 -10.75 1.65
N SER A 166 -4.52 -10.93 1.23
CA SER A 166 -3.80 -9.86 0.51
C SER A 166 -4.43 -9.62 -0.86
N LEU A 167 -4.12 -8.48 -1.50
CA LEU A 167 -4.56 -8.20 -2.88
C LEU A 167 -4.14 -9.34 -3.82
N LYS A 168 -2.90 -9.83 -3.68
CA LYS A 168 -2.38 -10.97 -4.44
C LYS A 168 -3.28 -12.21 -4.29
N THR A 169 -3.58 -12.61 -3.06
CA THR A 169 -4.44 -13.78 -2.81
C THR A 169 -5.87 -13.57 -3.34
N ALA A 170 -6.41 -12.35 -3.24
CA ALA A 170 -7.73 -12.03 -3.80
C ALA A 170 -7.73 -12.18 -5.33
N CYS A 171 -6.77 -11.57 -6.03
CA CYS A 171 -6.65 -11.66 -7.48
C CYS A 171 -6.43 -13.09 -7.96
N GLN A 172 -5.66 -13.92 -7.24
CA GLN A 172 -5.49 -15.34 -7.54
C GLN A 172 -6.80 -16.15 -7.47
N CYS A 173 -7.81 -15.65 -6.74
CA CYS A 173 -9.13 -16.25 -6.68
C CYS A 173 -10.10 -15.72 -7.75
N ALA A 174 -9.73 -14.74 -8.58
CA ALA A 174 -10.60 -14.14 -9.61
C ALA A 174 -10.63 -14.97 -10.92
N THR A 175 -10.82 -16.29 -10.83
CA THR A 175 -10.72 -17.21 -11.98
C THR A 175 -11.80 -16.99 -13.05
N ASN A 176 -12.88 -16.28 -12.71
CA ASN A 176 -13.94 -15.85 -13.63
C ASN A 176 -13.66 -14.51 -14.32
N CYS A 177 -12.53 -13.86 -14.03
CA CYS A 177 -12.14 -12.62 -14.68
C CYS A 177 -11.50 -12.87 -16.04
N VAL A 178 -11.91 -12.13 -17.07
CA VAL A 178 -11.32 -12.22 -18.42
C VAL A 178 -9.82 -11.93 -18.40
N GLU A 179 -9.40 -10.98 -17.57
CA GLU A 179 -8.01 -10.53 -17.44
C GLU A 179 -7.14 -11.41 -16.51
N PHE A 180 -7.71 -12.47 -15.92
CA PHE A 180 -7.07 -13.28 -14.87
C PHE A 180 -5.68 -13.82 -15.24
N SER A 181 -5.51 -14.38 -16.45
CA SER A 181 -4.24 -14.99 -16.87
C SER A 181 -3.10 -13.97 -16.92
N LYS A 182 -3.37 -12.73 -17.36
CA LYS A 182 -2.36 -11.66 -17.38
C LYS A 182 -2.09 -11.11 -15.99
N ALA A 183 -3.11 -11.03 -15.14
CA ALA A 183 -2.95 -10.62 -13.76
C ALA A 183 -1.99 -11.52 -12.97
N LYS A 184 -1.95 -12.83 -13.24
CA LYS A 184 -0.99 -13.75 -12.60
C LYS A 184 0.46 -13.31 -12.80
N PHE A 185 0.84 -12.93 -14.03
CA PHE A 185 2.20 -12.48 -14.33
C PHE A 185 2.53 -11.15 -13.62
N ALA A 186 1.59 -10.20 -13.60
CA ALA A 186 1.77 -8.92 -12.90
C ALA A 186 1.95 -9.13 -11.37
N LEU A 187 1.27 -10.12 -10.78
CA LEU A 187 1.38 -10.43 -9.35
C LEU A 187 2.75 -11.02 -8.95
N GLU A 188 3.46 -11.69 -9.84
CA GLU A 188 4.81 -12.19 -9.57
C GLU A 188 5.79 -11.04 -9.40
N TYR A 189 5.62 -9.98 -10.19
CA TYR A 189 6.42 -8.78 -10.10
C TYR A 189 6.13 -7.97 -8.83
N LYS A 190 4.89 -7.98 -8.32
CA LYS A 190 4.45 -7.22 -7.13
C LYS A 190 5.22 -7.57 -5.85
N ASP A 191 5.67 -8.81 -5.70
CA ASP A 191 6.37 -9.27 -4.49
C ASP A 191 7.82 -8.75 -4.39
N THR A 192 8.32 -8.10 -5.45
CA THR A 192 9.72 -7.65 -5.50
C THR A 192 9.96 -6.32 -4.80
N VAL A 193 8.92 -5.60 -4.35
CA VAL A 193 9.04 -4.27 -3.73
C VAL A 193 9.04 -4.38 -2.20
N PRO A 194 10.19 -4.24 -1.51
CA PRO A 194 10.28 -4.45 -0.07
C PRO A 194 9.93 -3.16 0.71
N PHE A 195 8.64 -2.81 0.78
CA PHE A 195 8.18 -1.55 1.36
C PHE A 195 8.72 -1.27 2.78
N SER A 196 8.73 -2.25 3.67
CA SER A 196 9.25 -2.05 5.05
C SER A 196 10.75 -1.79 5.08
N LYS A 197 11.50 -2.38 4.15
CA LYS A 197 12.94 -2.12 4.00
C LYS A 197 13.16 -0.70 3.48
N HIS A 198 12.44 -0.30 2.43
CA HIS A 198 12.50 1.09 1.93
C HIS A 198 12.10 2.09 3.02
N ALA A 199 11.08 1.77 3.83
CA ALA A 199 10.67 2.61 4.95
C ALA A 199 11.82 2.84 5.95
N TYR A 200 12.57 1.78 6.25
CA TYR A 200 13.76 1.83 7.12
C TYR A 200 14.92 2.62 6.49
N GLU A 201 15.27 2.30 5.24
CA GLU A 201 16.42 2.90 4.56
C GLU A 201 16.23 4.40 4.30
N LEU A 202 14.99 4.82 4.02
CA LEU A 202 14.64 6.21 3.70
C LEU A 202 14.12 7.01 4.90
N GLN A 203 14.21 6.47 6.13
CA GLN A 203 13.60 7.08 7.32
C GLN A 203 14.10 8.49 7.66
N ASN A 204 15.31 8.85 7.18
CA ASN A 204 15.95 10.14 7.41
C ASN A 204 15.92 11.05 6.16
N GLU A 205 15.32 10.60 5.06
CA GLU A 205 15.20 11.40 3.84
C GLU A 205 14.15 12.49 4.00
N LYS A 206 14.41 13.65 3.40
CA LYS A 206 13.45 14.78 3.43
C LYS A 206 12.21 14.50 2.58
N ASP A 207 12.37 13.79 1.47
CA ASP A 207 11.30 13.38 0.56
C ASP A 207 11.47 11.90 0.19
N PRO A 208 11.14 10.98 1.11
CA PRO A 208 11.41 9.55 0.93
C PRO A 208 10.56 8.96 -0.22
N PHE A 209 9.33 9.44 -0.42
CA PHE A 209 8.48 8.92 -1.49
C PHE A 209 9.04 9.24 -2.88
N SER A 210 9.58 10.45 -3.10
CA SER A 210 10.21 10.75 -4.40
C SER A 210 11.43 9.88 -4.71
N LYS A 211 12.10 9.30 -3.70
CA LYS A 211 13.17 8.31 -3.90
C LYS A 211 12.63 6.94 -4.32
N MET A 212 11.46 6.55 -3.81
CA MET A 212 10.78 5.30 -4.16
C MET A 212 10.11 5.36 -5.55
N CYS A 213 9.67 6.55 -5.97
CA CYS A 213 8.88 6.77 -7.19
C CYS A 213 9.74 6.72 -8.47
N THR A 214 10.26 5.54 -8.82
CA THR A 214 10.97 5.26 -10.07
C THR A 214 9.98 4.96 -11.22
N ASN A 215 10.46 4.92 -12.48
CA ASN A 215 9.63 4.47 -13.60
C ASN A 215 9.15 3.01 -13.43
N GLU A 216 9.96 2.21 -12.75
CA GLU A 216 9.63 0.84 -12.38
C GLU A 216 8.48 0.79 -11.35
N PHE A 217 8.56 1.63 -10.31
CA PHE A 217 7.48 1.81 -9.33
C PHE A 217 6.18 2.33 -9.96
N LEU A 218 6.28 3.19 -10.98
CA LEU A 218 5.10 3.65 -11.70
C LEU A 218 4.45 2.53 -12.54
N ARG A 219 5.23 1.59 -13.09
CA ARG A 219 4.70 0.40 -13.77
C ARG A 219 4.00 -0.53 -12.79
N TYR A 220 4.58 -0.74 -11.61
CA TYR A 220 3.92 -1.42 -10.50
C TYR A 220 2.56 -0.76 -10.18
N SER A 221 2.56 0.56 -10.00
CA SER A 221 1.37 1.34 -9.65
C SER A 221 0.30 1.33 -10.75
N SER A 222 0.72 1.22 -12.01
CA SER A 222 -0.15 1.11 -13.18
C SER A 222 -0.98 -0.18 -13.16
N ASP A 223 -0.34 -1.30 -12.79
CA ASP A 223 -1.01 -2.60 -12.70
C ASP A 223 -1.95 -2.71 -11.49
N ASP A 224 -1.67 -1.99 -10.40
CA ASP A 224 -2.49 -2.01 -9.18
C ASP A 224 -3.92 -1.49 -9.38
N ILE A 225 -4.13 -0.58 -10.33
CA ILE A 225 -5.47 -0.13 -10.71
C ILE A 225 -6.29 -1.31 -11.23
N ALA A 226 -5.70 -2.10 -12.15
CA ALA A 226 -6.35 -3.26 -12.73
C ALA A 226 -6.54 -4.36 -11.66
N LEU A 227 -5.51 -4.63 -10.86
CA LEU A 227 -5.58 -5.64 -9.79
C LEU A 227 -6.66 -5.28 -8.75
N THR A 228 -6.84 -4.01 -8.43
CA THR A 228 -7.93 -3.54 -7.54
C THR A 228 -9.31 -3.89 -8.11
N ALA A 229 -9.54 -3.64 -9.41
CA ALA A 229 -10.78 -4.04 -10.08
C ALA A 229 -10.97 -5.57 -10.10
N ILE A 230 -9.90 -6.33 -10.38
CA ILE A 230 -9.91 -7.81 -10.40
C ILE A 230 -10.21 -8.38 -9.01
N ALA A 231 -9.72 -7.74 -7.95
CA ALA A 231 -10.01 -8.16 -6.59
C ALA A 231 -11.49 -8.01 -6.23
N LEU A 232 -12.19 -7.00 -6.78
CA LEU A 232 -13.65 -6.94 -6.67
C LEU A 232 -14.32 -8.12 -7.38
N VAL A 233 -13.88 -8.49 -8.59
CA VAL A 233 -14.41 -9.68 -9.29
C VAL A 233 -14.28 -10.95 -8.44
N SER A 234 -13.15 -11.09 -7.74
CA SER A 234 -12.94 -12.17 -6.77
C SER A 234 -13.95 -12.16 -5.61
N ALA A 235 -14.22 -10.97 -5.06
CA ALA A 235 -15.20 -10.79 -3.99
C ALA A 235 -16.60 -11.22 -4.43
N LEU A 236 -16.96 -10.94 -5.69
CA LEU A 236 -18.27 -11.27 -6.27
C LEU A 236 -18.51 -12.77 -6.43
N ARG A 237 -17.50 -13.63 -6.22
CA ARG A 237 -17.69 -15.08 -6.09
C ARG A 237 -18.37 -15.48 -4.77
N PHE A 238 -18.33 -14.61 -3.77
CA PHE A 238 -18.82 -14.88 -2.41
C PHE A 238 -20.05 -14.06 -2.04
N VAL A 239 -20.26 -12.92 -2.71
CA VAL A 239 -21.35 -11.98 -2.43
C VAL A 239 -21.88 -11.34 -3.70
N THR A 240 -23.14 -10.92 -3.71
CA THR A 240 -23.72 -10.16 -4.84
C THR A 240 -23.23 -8.71 -4.88
N PRO A 241 -23.41 -7.98 -6.00
CA PRO A 241 -23.10 -6.55 -6.08
C PRO A 241 -23.81 -5.71 -5.00
N GLY A 242 -25.07 -6.00 -4.70
CA GLY A 242 -25.79 -5.33 -3.61
C GLY A 242 -25.20 -5.63 -2.23
N GLN A 243 -24.81 -6.87 -1.97
CA GLN A 243 -24.22 -7.27 -0.68
C GLN A 243 -22.84 -6.63 -0.45
N ILE A 244 -21.98 -6.58 -1.47
CA ILE A 244 -20.66 -5.94 -1.33
C ILE A 244 -20.79 -4.44 -1.06
N LEU A 245 -21.81 -3.77 -1.63
CA LEU A 245 -22.13 -2.38 -1.30
C LEU A 245 -22.51 -2.21 0.16
N VAL A 246 -23.44 -3.02 0.67
CA VAL A 246 -23.88 -2.98 2.07
C VAL A 246 -22.71 -3.25 3.03
N ASN A 247 -21.90 -4.27 2.76
CA ASN A 247 -20.74 -4.60 3.57
C ASN A 247 -19.69 -3.47 3.55
N SER A 248 -19.46 -2.86 2.39
CA SER A 248 -18.55 -1.72 2.24
C SER A 248 -19.04 -0.52 3.06
N GLN A 249 -20.35 -0.24 3.05
CA GLN A 249 -20.94 0.81 3.88
C GLN A 249 -20.77 0.54 5.38
N LYS A 250 -20.92 -0.71 5.82
CA LYS A 250 -20.62 -1.09 7.21
C LYS A 250 -19.15 -0.89 7.56
N LYS A 251 -18.22 -1.20 6.65
CA LYS A 251 -16.79 -0.92 6.85
C LYS A 251 -16.53 0.59 6.94
N VAL A 252 -17.17 1.41 6.10
CA VAL A 252 -17.07 2.88 6.14
C VAL A 252 -17.65 3.46 7.44
N GLU A 253 -18.77 2.93 7.94
CA GLU A 253 -19.31 3.31 9.26
C GLU A 253 -18.31 3.00 10.37
N GLY A 254 -17.72 1.79 10.38
CA GLY A 254 -16.66 1.43 11.32
C GLY A 254 -15.42 2.31 11.23
N TYR A 255 -15.03 2.70 10.02
CA TYR A 255 -13.95 3.67 9.79
C TYR A 255 -14.27 4.99 10.51
N LYS A 256 -15.45 5.57 10.27
CA LYS A 256 -15.86 6.84 10.88
C LYS A 256 -15.88 6.77 12.41
N GLN A 257 -16.44 5.70 12.97
CA GLN A 257 -16.46 5.48 14.43
C GLN A 257 -15.05 5.47 15.03
N LEU A 258 -14.08 4.84 14.35
CA LEU A 258 -12.70 4.82 14.80
C LEU A 258 -12.03 6.20 14.69
N VAL A 259 -12.30 6.94 13.61
CA VAL A 259 -11.80 8.32 13.44
C VAL A 259 -12.34 9.24 14.54
N ASP A 260 -13.65 9.20 14.79
CA ASP A 260 -14.31 10.03 15.79
C ASP A 260 -13.83 9.70 17.21
N ARG A 261 -13.65 8.41 17.52
CA ARG A 261 -13.19 7.93 18.83
C ARG A 261 -11.82 8.50 19.23
N VAL A 262 -10.92 8.68 18.27
CA VAL A 262 -9.57 9.20 18.54
C VAL A 262 -9.37 10.64 18.04
N ASN A 263 -10.42 11.24 17.50
CA ASN A 263 -10.39 12.56 16.85
C ASN A 263 -9.24 12.69 15.83
N ASN A 264 -9.02 11.65 15.01
CA ASN A 264 -7.92 11.60 14.06
C ASN A 264 -8.21 10.62 12.91
N GLU A 265 -8.02 11.04 11.66
CA GLU A 265 -8.23 10.20 10.46
C GLU A 265 -7.39 8.90 10.50
N MET A 266 -6.25 8.88 11.19
CA MET A 266 -5.39 7.69 11.30
C MET A 266 -5.97 6.59 12.21
N GLY A 267 -7.04 6.85 12.96
CA GLY A 267 -7.58 5.90 13.95
C GLY A 267 -7.88 4.51 13.37
N ALA A 268 -8.47 4.45 12.17
CA ALA A 268 -8.79 3.19 11.50
C ALA A 268 -7.53 2.46 10.99
N VAL A 269 -6.57 3.19 10.40
CA VAL A 269 -5.29 2.64 9.94
C VAL A 269 -4.50 2.06 11.09
N LEU A 270 -4.36 2.82 12.17
CA LEU A 270 -3.64 2.40 13.36
C LEU A 270 -4.31 1.18 14.02
N LYS A 271 -5.64 1.17 14.13
CA LYS A 271 -6.37 -0.02 14.60
C LYS A 271 -6.02 -1.26 13.78
N ARG A 272 -6.00 -1.11 12.46
CA ARG A 272 -5.68 -2.18 11.53
C ARG A 272 -4.24 -2.64 11.68
N GLN A 273 -3.26 -1.73 11.62
CA GLN A 273 -1.85 -2.04 11.79
C GLN A 273 -1.55 -2.70 13.14
N PHE A 274 -2.12 -2.19 14.24
CA PHE A 274 -1.93 -2.76 15.57
C PHE A 274 -2.51 -4.18 15.72
N SER A 275 -3.45 -4.57 14.87
CA SER A 275 -3.96 -5.93 14.83
C SER A 275 -3.00 -6.92 14.16
N PHE A 276 -2.07 -6.44 13.32
CA PHE A 276 -1.10 -7.23 12.57
C PHE A 276 0.32 -7.20 13.14
N VAL A 277 0.55 -6.53 14.26
CA VAL A 277 1.89 -6.44 14.88
C VAL A 277 2.44 -7.86 15.06
N PRO A 278 3.59 -8.18 14.43
CA PRO A 278 4.27 -9.46 14.67
C PRO A 278 4.50 -9.64 16.17
N ARG A 279 4.71 -10.87 16.63
CA ARG A 279 5.02 -11.08 18.05
C ARG A 279 6.30 -10.34 18.40
N ILE A 280 6.15 -9.21 19.11
CA ILE A 280 7.25 -8.43 19.68
C ILE A 280 8.09 -9.36 20.56
N GLY A 281 9.40 -9.30 20.42
CA GLY A 281 10.35 -10.20 21.08
C GLY A 281 10.59 -11.53 20.34
N SER A 282 9.97 -11.76 19.18
CA SER A 282 10.27 -12.96 18.38
C SER A 282 11.53 -12.79 17.54
N ASP A 283 12.20 -13.91 17.30
CA ASP A 283 13.29 -14.01 16.33
C ASP A 283 12.75 -14.61 15.02
N PHE A 284 13.32 -14.13 13.91
CA PHE A 284 12.98 -14.57 12.57
C PHE A 284 14.23 -15.06 11.82
N ASP A 285 14.04 -15.98 10.88
CA ASP A 285 15.10 -16.43 9.98
C ASP A 285 15.33 -15.41 8.85
N ASP A 286 14.23 -14.89 8.30
CA ASP A 286 14.29 -13.85 7.26
C ASP A 286 14.46 -12.45 7.85
N VAL A 287 15.43 -11.70 7.33
CA VAL A 287 15.67 -10.29 7.69
C VAL A 287 14.48 -9.39 7.33
N GLN A 288 13.68 -9.76 6.32
CA GLN A 288 12.50 -9.01 5.91
C GLN A 288 11.49 -8.85 7.06
N HIS A 289 11.29 -9.90 7.86
CA HIS A 289 10.41 -9.84 9.03
C HIS A 289 10.91 -8.86 10.11
N TYR A 290 12.22 -8.63 10.21
CA TYR A 290 12.74 -7.61 11.12
C TYR A 290 12.47 -6.19 10.61
N TYR A 291 12.47 -5.95 9.30
CA TYR A 291 12.02 -4.66 8.74
C TYR A 291 10.53 -4.42 9.03
N ASP A 292 9.69 -5.45 8.88
CA ASP A 292 8.26 -5.36 9.19
C ASP A 292 8.01 -5.09 10.68
N LEU A 293 8.76 -5.75 11.56
CA LEU A 293 8.71 -5.54 13.01
C LEU A 293 9.19 -4.12 13.37
N TRP A 294 10.30 -3.66 12.79
CA TRP A 294 10.80 -2.30 13.00
C TRP A 294 9.76 -1.25 12.60
N LEU A 295 9.13 -1.41 11.43
CA LEU A 295 8.11 -0.49 10.94
C LEU A 295 6.90 -0.47 11.88
N SER A 296 6.46 -1.65 12.32
CA SER A 296 5.35 -1.81 13.27
C SER A 296 5.63 -1.09 14.60
N ILE A 297 6.81 -1.33 15.20
CA ILE A 297 7.20 -0.69 16.46
C ILE A 297 7.32 0.82 16.29
N THR A 298 7.93 1.28 15.20
CA THR A 298 8.07 2.72 14.90
C THR A 298 6.71 3.40 14.76
N ASN A 299 5.76 2.76 14.08
CA ASN A 299 4.40 3.29 13.95
C ASN A 299 3.68 3.34 15.30
N ILE A 300 3.87 2.35 16.18
CA ILE A 300 3.32 2.39 17.54
C ILE A 300 3.93 3.54 18.33
N LEU A 301 5.26 3.67 18.35
CA LEU A 301 5.95 4.72 19.12
C LEU A 301 5.58 6.13 18.66
N ASN A 302 5.45 6.34 17.35
CA ASN A 302 5.03 7.62 16.79
C ASN A 302 3.57 7.97 17.10
N ASN A 303 2.74 6.98 17.42
CA ASN A 303 1.31 7.14 17.68
C ASN A 303 0.92 6.55 19.04
N TYR A 304 1.81 6.65 20.03
CA TYR A 304 1.70 5.90 21.27
C TYR A 304 0.42 6.21 22.06
N ASP A 305 0.01 7.48 22.13
CA ASP A 305 -1.22 7.86 22.83
C ASP A 305 -2.47 7.26 22.16
N MET A 306 -2.51 7.28 20.83
CA MET A 306 -3.58 6.63 20.07
C MET A 306 -3.54 5.11 20.25
N TYR A 307 -2.36 4.50 20.24
CA TYR A 307 -2.18 3.08 20.55
C TYR A 307 -2.76 2.70 21.91
N GLN A 308 -2.50 3.51 22.95
CA GLN A 308 -3.07 3.32 24.29
C GLN A 308 -4.61 3.44 24.31
N SER A 309 -5.20 4.23 23.42
CA SER A 309 -6.66 4.37 23.33
C SER A 309 -7.35 3.27 22.50
N ILE A 310 -6.65 2.70 21.52
CA ILE A 310 -7.17 1.80 20.49
C ILE A 310 -7.03 0.31 20.87
N VAL A 311 -5.90 -0.04 21.49
CA VAL A 311 -5.59 -1.41 21.89
C VAL A 311 -6.23 -1.71 23.24
N LYS A 312 -6.69 -2.95 23.44
CA LYS A 312 -7.32 -3.34 24.72
C LYS A 312 -6.29 -3.23 25.85
N LYS A 313 -6.70 -2.68 26.99
CA LYS A 313 -5.90 -2.66 28.22
C LYS A 313 -5.38 -4.07 28.54
N GLY A 314 -4.11 -4.15 28.94
CA GLY A 314 -3.42 -5.43 29.21
C GLY A 314 -2.89 -6.16 27.98
N LYS A 315 -3.18 -5.69 26.76
CA LYS A 315 -2.52 -6.14 25.51
C LYS A 315 -1.54 -5.11 24.94
N GLN A 316 -1.29 -4.06 25.71
CA GLN A 316 -0.43 -2.96 25.35
C GLN A 316 0.98 -3.24 25.81
N TYR A 317 1.96 -2.88 24.98
CA TYR A 317 3.35 -2.76 25.41
C TYR A 317 3.56 -1.36 25.96
N ASP A 318 4.34 -1.26 27.03
CA ASP A 318 4.82 0.04 27.50
C ASP A 318 5.86 0.61 26.53
N ARG A 319 6.07 1.93 26.62
CA ARG A 319 6.96 2.65 25.72
C ARG A 319 8.42 2.20 25.85
N GLU A 320 8.88 1.91 27.05
CA GLU A 320 10.26 1.49 27.32
C GLU A 320 10.57 0.15 26.65
N HIS A 321 9.65 -0.81 26.78
CA HIS A 321 9.71 -2.10 26.13
C HIS A 321 9.78 -1.97 24.61
N LEU A 322 8.94 -1.10 24.02
CA LEU A 322 8.93 -0.84 22.58
C LEU A 322 10.26 -0.23 22.09
N GLU A 323 10.84 0.73 22.82
CA GLU A 323 12.14 1.31 22.45
C GLU A 323 13.29 0.29 22.58
N LYS A 324 13.28 -0.52 23.65
CA LYS A 324 14.24 -1.62 23.83
C LYS A 324 14.16 -2.59 22.66
N GLU A 325 12.95 -2.99 22.27
CA GLU A 325 12.76 -3.89 21.14
C GLU A 325 13.19 -3.25 19.81
N LYS A 326 12.83 -1.98 19.57
CA LYS A 326 13.26 -1.26 18.37
C LYS A 326 14.78 -1.29 18.22
N ASN A 327 15.51 -1.02 19.30
CA ASN A 327 16.97 -1.05 19.30
C ASN A 327 17.53 -2.46 19.05
N ARG A 328 16.91 -3.50 19.64
CA ARG A 328 17.25 -4.90 19.35
C ARG A 328 17.09 -5.21 17.86
N VAL A 329 15.93 -4.88 17.29
CA VAL A 329 15.62 -5.12 15.88
C VAL A 329 16.60 -4.38 14.96
N ILE A 330 16.93 -3.11 15.25
CA ILE A 330 17.95 -2.36 14.51
C ILE A 330 19.30 -3.07 14.55
N SER A 331 19.71 -3.58 15.72
CA SER A 331 20.98 -4.32 15.86
C SER A 331 20.99 -5.60 15.00
N VAL A 332 19.86 -6.33 14.93
CA VAL A 332 19.75 -7.54 14.10
C VAL A 332 19.77 -7.20 12.61
N ILE A 333 19.04 -6.16 12.18
CA ILE A 333 19.08 -5.69 10.79
C ILE A 333 20.53 -5.38 10.41
N LYS A 334 21.22 -4.54 11.18
CA LYS A 334 22.63 -4.17 10.92
C LYS A 334 23.56 -5.39 10.89
N SER A 335 23.38 -6.35 11.79
CA SER A 335 24.24 -7.54 11.83
C SER A 335 23.93 -8.56 10.73
N ARG A 336 22.77 -8.49 10.07
CA ARG A 336 22.42 -9.38 8.95
C ARG A 336 22.56 -8.76 7.58
N THR A 337 22.69 -7.43 7.50
CA THR A 337 22.88 -6.72 6.22
C THR A 337 24.27 -6.15 6.04
N ASN A 338 25.14 -6.21 7.05
CA ASN A 338 26.53 -5.82 6.89
C ASN A 338 27.26 -6.87 6.00
N PRO A 339 27.90 -6.46 4.89
CA PRO A 339 28.61 -7.39 4.01
C PRO A 339 29.62 -8.28 4.74
N LEU A 340 30.33 -7.74 5.74
CA LEU A 340 31.27 -8.50 6.57
C LEU A 340 30.58 -9.60 7.37
N SER A 341 29.43 -9.31 7.97
CA SER A 341 28.72 -10.29 8.80
C SER A 341 28.04 -11.37 7.94
N CYS A 342 27.59 -11.04 6.73
CA CYS A 342 27.17 -12.04 5.75
C CYS A 342 28.31 -13.00 5.40
N ILE A 343 29.50 -12.49 5.09
CA ILE A 343 30.69 -13.32 4.81
C ILE A 343 31.05 -14.18 6.02
N ILE A 344 31.08 -13.60 7.22
CA ILE A 344 31.39 -14.34 8.46
C ILE A 344 30.37 -15.45 8.74
N ASN A 345 29.08 -15.17 8.57
CA ASN A 345 28.02 -16.17 8.79
C ASN A 345 28.05 -17.27 7.74
N GLN A 346 28.32 -16.94 6.47
CA GLN A 346 28.45 -17.91 5.39
C GLN A 346 29.63 -18.86 5.64
N CYS A 347 30.78 -18.34 6.06
CA CYS A 347 31.94 -19.15 6.42
C CYS A 347 31.70 -20.01 7.68
N LYS A 348 30.97 -19.50 8.68
CA LYS A 348 30.57 -20.30 9.86
C LYS A 348 29.65 -21.47 9.49
N CYS A 349 28.65 -21.25 8.64
CA CYS A 349 27.76 -22.32 8.14
C CYS A 349 28.54 -23.39 7.36
N GLN A 350 29.61 -22.99 6.66
CA GLN A 350 30.47 -23.90 5.90
C GLN A 350 31.61 -24.51 6.74
N LYS A 351 31.66 -24.27 8.06
CA LYS A 351 32.76 -24.68 8.96
C LYS A 351 34.14 -24.27 8.44
N GLN A 352 34.23 -23.17 7.72
CA GLN A 352 35.50 -22.65 7.21
C GLN A 352 36.20 -21.82 8.29
N ASN A 353 37.51 -21.99 8.41
CA ASN A 353 38.34 -21.10 9.21
C ASN A 353 38.37 -19.72 8.56
N ILE A 354 38.26 -18.68 9.38
CA ILE A 354 38.30 -17.29 8.97
C ILE A 354 39.47 -16.64 9.69
N SER A 355 40.38 -16.02 8.94
CA SER A 355 41.39 -15.12 9.51
C SER A 355 41.07 -13.68 9.12
N ILE A 356 41.05 -12.81 10.12
CA ILE A 356 40.90 -11.36 9.92
C ILE A 356 42.25 -10.73 10.20
N THR A 357 42.81 -10.02 9.22
CA THR A 357 44.13 -9.40 9.32
C THR A 357 44.01 -7.91 9.05
N LEU A 358 44.60 -7.08 9.92
CA LEU A 358 44.68 -5.64 9.70
C LEU A 358 45.93 -5.33 8.87
N GLY A 359 45.77 -4.74 7.69
CA GLY A 359 46.87 -4.36 6.80
C GLY A 359 46.96 -2.85 6.59
N LYS A 360 48.08 -2.38 6.02
CA LYS A 360 48.20 -0.99 5.54
C LYS A 360 47.17 -0.76 4.43
N GLY A 361 46.09 -0.03 4.73
CA GLY A 361 45.05 0.34 3.77
C GLY A 361 43.68 -0.32 3.96
N GLY A 362 43.49 -1.17 4.98
CA GLY A 362 42.16 -1.70 5.31
C GLY A 362 42.15 -3.00 6.10
N LEU A 363 40.95 -3.54 6.25
CA LEU A 363 40.68 -4.83 6.88
C LEU A 363 40.63 -5.92 5.80
N PHE A 364 41.40 -6.98 5.99
CA PHE A 364 41.46 -8.12 5.06
C PHE A 364 40.82 -9.34 5.72
N LEU A 365 39.92 -9.98 4.98
CA LEU A 365 39.23 -11.20 5.39
C LEU A 365 39.70 -12.33 4.48
N THR A 366 40.36 -13.33 5.06
CA THR A 366 40.81 -14.53 4.33
C THR A 366 40.00 -15.73 4.80
N THR A 367 39.41 -16.45 3.85
CA THR A 367 38.64 -17.68 4.13
C THR A 367 39.52 -18.90 3.94
N GLY A 368 39.19 -20.02 4.59
CA GLY A 368 39.98 -21.27 4.53
C GLY A 368 40.14 -21.89 3.13
N ASN A 369 39.42 -21.40 2.13
CA ASN A 369 39.58 -21.78 0.71
C ASN A 369 40.44 -20.78 -0.10
N GLY A 370 41.10 -19.81 0.55
CA GLY A 370 42.00 -18.85 -0.08
C GLY A 370 41.34 -17.64 -0.75
N SER A 371 40.04 -17.42 -0.55
CA SER A 371 39.39 -16.20 -1.03
C SER A 371 39.72 -15.01 -0.12
N GLU A 372 40.13 -13.90 -0.71
CA GLU A 372 40.52 -12.69 0.01
C GLU A 372 39.54 -11.54 -0.29
N TYR A 373 38.96 -10.98 0.77
CA TYR A 373 38.05 -9.86 0.70
C TYR A 373 38.73 -8.64 1.33
N SER A 374 38.90 -7.57 0.56
CA SER A 374 39.44 -6.31 1.06
C SER A 374 38.30 -5.33 1.35
N LEU A 375 38.25 -4.81 2.58
CA LEU A 375 37.40 -3.67 2.92
C LEU A 375 38.27 -2.43 3.09
N ARG A 376 38.12 -1.48 2.15
CA ARG A 376 38.66 -0.13 2.34
C ARG A 376 37.83 0.56 3.41
N VAL A 377 38.42 0.74 4.58
CA VAL A 377 37.89 1.65 5.60
C VAL A 377 38.05 3.06 5.03
N ARG A 378 36.96 3.72 4.65
CA ARG A 378 37.01 5.17 4.42
C ARG A 378 37.20 5.82 5.78
N GLU A 379 38.28 6.57 5.95
CA GLU A 379 38.46 7.47 7.09
C GLU A 379 37.22 8.39 7.17
N VAL A 380 36.67 8.53 8.38
CA VAL A 380 35.56 9.45 8.71
C VAL A 380 36.15 10.76 9.15
#